data_AF-A0A8H8SWJ5-F1
#
_entry.id   AF-A0A8H8SWJ5-F1
#
_cell.length_a   1.000
_cell.length_b   1.000
_cell.length_c   1.000
_cell.angle_alpha   90.00
_cell.angle_beta   90.00
_cell.angle_gamma   90.00
#
_symmetry.space_group_name_H-M   'P 1'
#
loop_
_entity.id
_entity.type
_entity.pdbx_description
1 polymer ?
#
loop_
_entity_poly.entity_id
_entity_poly.type
_entity_poly.pdbx_seq_one_letter_code
_entity_poly.pdbx_strand_id
1 'polypeptide(L)'
;MRSNGSNKYNALPQLESQASNTSTSGSTLTPLDYRDESRGGMRKFAWKKYAIGAAIIIGVVWLFGPRESRDGMWNGGHDDVPSLPPAPYHSFETDPDPTKTAYCTSPYSPDKKLVQFALMIDAGSTGSRIHVYKFNNCNPTPSLEYEVFKMIRPGLSSYRSDPTAAAQSLDKLLDVAVKTVPKEFQNCAPVEVKATAGLRLLGHDTAQAILDEVRARLRSKYPFPVSSRASAIEIMEGRDEGVYAWLTANYLLGTLSPSKSASKAFTETYAVLDLGGASTQIVFEPSFPNSHQTLLDGEHKYELTFAGRTHTLYQHSYLGYGLMQARRSVHNLVGFMWEFTHPKEGDVVRAQVANACLNKNSARVVELEGVSGSKPRNVTMVGADVGSFEACKRVLELVMAKDAICQTKPCSFNGVYQPSILDTFPTGGILALSYFYDRIFPLLPPSQVSQSKPITLPIHQIASMAKHVCDGNNAYFPQSAQEELKGRPESCLDMTFLYVLLRLGYEFDENRVVRVEKKVAGTELGWCLGAAIAMLDAKIECKA
;
A
#
# COMPACT_ATOMS: atom_id res chain seq x y z
N MET A 1 -28.85 23.85 5.69
CA MET A 1 -30.06 23.12 5.27
C MET A 1 -30.11 21.80 6.01
N ARG A 2 -31.23 21.49 6.67
CA ARG A 2 -31.43 20.29 7.52
C ARG A 2 -31.52 19.02 6.67
N SER A 3 -30.93 17.92 7.13
CA SER A 3 -31.32 16.56 6.75
C SER A 3 -31.15 15.62 7.94
N ASN A 4 -32.18 14.80 8.15
CA ASN A 4 -32.48 13.99 9.32
C ASN A 4 -31.54 12.81 9.50
N GLY A 5 -31.21 12.51 10.76
CA GLY A 5 -30.69 11.21 11.16
C GLY A 5 -31.78 10.13 11.13
N SER A 6 -31.35 8.91 10.80
CA SER A 6 -31.99 7.70 11.32
C SER A 6 -30.93 6.61 11.50
N ASN A 7 -30.59 6.39 12.77
CA ASN A 7 -29.83 5.26 13.27
C ASN A 7 -30.64 3.96 13.05
N LYS A 8 -30.06 2.98 12.36
CA LYS A 8 -30.47 1.57 12.45
C LYS A 8 -29.27 0.65 12.25
N TYR A 9 -28.55 0.33 13.33
CA TYR A 9 -27.77 -0.89 13.45
C TYR A 9 -28.28 -1.67 14.65
N ASN A 10 -29.05 -2.72 14.38
CA ASN A 10 -29.31 -3.84 15.28
C ASN A 10 -29.95 -4.95 14.45
N ALA A 11 -29.21 -6.04 14.23
CA ALA A 11 -29.68 -7.43 14.22
C ALA A 11 -28.64 -8.32 13.50
N LEU A 12 -27.84 -9.03 14.29
CA LEU A 12 -27.26 -10.32 13.92
C LEU A 12 -28.41 -11.33 13.78
N PRO A 13 -28.41 -12.21 12.78
CA PRO A 13 -29.20 -13.44 12.86
C PRO A 13 -28.32 -14.56 13.43
N GLN A 14 -28.69 -15.01 14.63
CA GLN A 14 -28.44 -16.38 15.08
C GLN A 14 -29.23 -17.34 14.19
N LEU A 15 -28.63 -18.45 13.78
CA LEU A 15 -29.37 -19.62 13.28
C LEU A 15 -28.90 -20.86 14.03
N GLU A 16 -29.80 -21.29 14.91
CA GLU A 16 -29.76 -22.53 15.67
C GLU A 16 -30.00 -23.75 14.77
N SER A 17 -29.49 -24.87 15.27
CA SER A 17 -29.73 -26.23 14.81
C SER A 17 -31.20 -26.62 14.83
N GLN A 18 -31.68 -27.27 13.78
CA GLN A 18 -32.81 -28.19 13.88
C GLN A 18 -32.51 -29.50 13.17
N ALA A 19 -32.50 -30.56 13.97
CA ALA A 19 -32.60 -31.94 13.52
C ALA A 19 -34.07 -32.30 13.28
N SER A 20 -34.37 -33.05 12.22
CA SER A 20 -35.54 -33.93 12.21
C SER A 20 -35.27 -35.20 11.41
N ASN A 21 -35.42 -36.33 12.11
CA ASN A 21 -35.56 -37.67 11.56
C ASN A 21 -36.75 -37.78 10.61
N THR A 22 -36.62 -38.52 9.51
CA THR A 22 -37.59 -39.57 9.12
C THR A 22 -36.95 -40.58 8.17
N SER A 23 -37.45 -41.80 8.27
CA SER A 23 -36.84 -43.07 7.89
C SER A 23 -37.36 -43.67 6.58
N THR A 24 -36.49 -44.46 5.94
CA THR A 24 -36.71 -45.74 5.23
C THR A 24 -37.61 -45.82 3.98
N SER A 25 -37.00 -46.26 2.88
CA SER A 25 -37.32 -47.55 2.21
C SER A 25 -36.18 -47.95 1.26
N GLY A 26 -35.66 -49.16 1.40
CA GLY A 26 -34.52 -49.65 0.62
C GLY A 26 -34.90 -50.38 -0.66
N SER A 27 -33.87 -50.68 -1.47
CA SER A 27 -33.85 -51.83 -2.37
C SER A 27 -32.40 -52.18 -2.76
N THR A 28 -32.22 -53.47 -2.98
CA THR A 28 -31.04 -54.30 -2.84
C THR A 28 -30.06 -54.25 -4.02
N LEU A 29 -28.79 -54.54 -3.73
CA LEU A 29 -27.67 -54.76 -4.65
C LEU A 29 -27.82 -56.05 -5.49
N THR A 30 -27.32 -56.02 -6.72
CA THR A 30 -26.77 -57.18 -7.45
C THR A 30 -25.39 -56.81 -8.05
N PRO A 31 -24.37 -57.67 -7.96
CA PRO A 31 -23.02 -57.39 -8.47
C PRO A 31 -22.83 -57.93 -9.89
N LEU A 32 -22.12 -57.17 -10.75
CA LEU A 32 -21.66 -57.63 -12.05
C LEU A 32 -20.19 -58.04 -11.99
N ASP A 33 -19.99 -59.27 -12.42
CA ASP A 33 -18.76 -60.06 -12.57
C ASP A 33 -17.89 -59.50 -13.71
N TYR A 34 -16.56 -59.40 -13.51
CA TYR A 34 -15.62 -59.20 -14.61
C TYR A 34 -14.38 -60.08 -14.42
N ARG A 35 -14.24 -61.00 -15.37
CA ARG A 35 -13.20 -62.03 -15.49
C ARG A 35 -11.84 -61.46 -15.89
N ASP A 36 -10.82 -62.13 -15.37
CA ASP A 36 -9.39 -62.04 -15.69
C ASP A 36 -9.07 -62.84 -16.97
N GLU A 37 -8.27 -62.26 -17.88
CA GLU A 37 -7.56 -63.00 -18.93
C GLU A 37 -6.16 -62.41 -19.23
N SER A 38 -5.15 -63.13 -18.72
CA SER A 38 -3.96 -63.64 -19.42
C SER A 38 -2.76 -62.73 -19.78
N ARG A 39 -1.60 -63.23 -19.36
CA ARG A 39 -0.22 -62.78 -19.61
C ARG A 39 0.25 -63.05 -21.05
N GLY A 40 0.98 -62.10 -21.64
CA GLY A 40 1.79 -62.33 -22.85
C GLY A 40 3.06 -61.46 -22.92
N GLY A 41 4.23 -62.11 -22.83
CA GLY A 41 5.46 -61.78 -23.57
C GLY A 41 6.22 -60.46 -23.32
N MET A 42 7.22 -60.48 -22.44
CA MET A 42 8.20 -59.40 -22.26
C MET A 42 9.32 -59.46 -23.32
N ARG A 43 9.41 -58.50 -24.24
CA ARG A 43 10.63 -58.25 -25.05
C ARG A 43 11.52 -57.24 -24.33
N LYS A 44 12.78 -57.62 -24.06
CA LYS A 44 13.79 -56.78 -23.39
C LYS A 44 14.11 -55.54 -24.22
N PHE A 45 13.69 -54.37 -23.73
CA PHE A 45 13.96 -53.06 -24.32
C PHE A 45 15.38 -52.59 -23.91
N ALA A 46 16.23 -52.26 -24.88
CA ALA A 46 17.64 -51.93 -24.68
C ALA A 46 17.84 -50.47 -24.19
N TRP A 47 17.47 -50.18 -22.95
CA TRP A 47 17.60 -48.86 -22.29
C TRP A 47 19.05 -48.31 -22.27
N LYS A 48 20.05 -49.17 -22.10
CA LYS A 48 21.45 -48.72 -21.88
C LYS A 48 22.04 -47.86 -23.01
N LYS A 49 21.59 -48.03 -24.26
CA LYS A 49 22.08 -47.23 -25.40
C LYS A 49 21.48 -45.81 -25.44
N TYR A 50 20.25 -45.65 -24.95
CA TYR A 50 19.57 -44.35 -24.89
C TYR A 50 20.05 -43.50 -23.72
N ALA A 51 20.43 -44.12 -22.59
CA ALA A 51 20.99 -43.40 -21.45
C ALA A 51 22.35 -42.75 -21.76
N ILE A 52 23.20 -43.44 -22.53
CA ILE A 52 24.50 -42.90 -22.96
C ILE A 52 24.31 -41.76 -23.98
N GLY A 53 23.37 -41.91 -24.91
CA GLY A 53 23.01 -40.85 -25.85
C GLY A 53 22.47 -39.58 -25.15
N ALA A 54 21.62 -39.75 -24.14
CA ALA A 54 21.09 -38.63 -23.36
C ALA A 54 22.16 -37.91 -22.53
N ALA A 55 23.09 -38.66 -21.91
CA ALA A 55 24.19 -38.07 -21.14
C ALA A 55 25.17 -37.27 -22.02
N ILE A 56 25.45 -37.76 -23.24
CA ILE A 56 26.29 -37.04 -24.21
C ILE A 56 25.59 -35.77 -24.70
N ILE A 57 24.29 -35.82 -24.99
CA ILE A 57 23.52 -34.64 -25.41
C ILE A 57 23.44 -33.60 -24.28
N ILE A 58 23.19 -34.02 -23.04
CA ILE A 58 23.18 -33.12 -21.87
C ILE A 58 24.57 -32.52 -21.65
N GLY A 59 25.64 -33.32 -21.79
CA GLY A 59 27.01 -32.85 -21.69
C GLY A 59 27.38 -31.83 -22.76
N VAL A 60 26.95 -32.05 -24.02
CA VAL A 60 27.17 -31.12 -25.14
C VAL A 60 26.36 -29.84 -24.97
N VAL A 61 25.10 -29.92 -24.50
CA VAL A 61 24.28 -28.75 -24.18
C VAL A 61 24.85 -27.98 -22.99
N TRP A 62 25.48 -28.64 -22.02
CA TRP A 62 26.10 -27.97 -20.88
C TRP A 62 27.47 -27.33 -21.20
N LEU A 63 28.24 -27.93 -22.11
CA LEU A 63 29.55 -27.41 -22.57
C LEU A 63 29.46 -26.37 -23.68
N PHE A 64 28.50 -26.49 -24.59
CA PHE A 64 28.35 -25.63 -25.78
C PHE A 64 27.01 -24.89 -25.86
N GLY A 65 26.10 -25.10 -24.91
CA GLY A 65 24.92 -24.25 -24.75
C GLY A 65 25.35 -22.84 -24.37
N PRO A 66 24.62 -21.80 -24.81
CA PRO A 66 24.96 -20.42 -24.51
C PRO A 66 24.98 -20.22 -22.99
N ARG A 67 26.18 -20.01 -22.43
CA ARG A 67 26.33 -19.50 -21.08
C ARG A 67 25.92 -18.04 -21.11
N GLU A 68 24.71 -17.77 -20.64
CA GLU A 68 24.21 -16.42 -20.46
C GLU A 68 25.18 -15.68 -19.52
N SER A 69 25.83 -14.64 -20.05
CA SER A 69 26.66 -13.76 -19.23
C SER A 69 25.77 -13.00 -18.26
N ARG A 70 26.25 -12.84 -17.02
CA ARG A 70 25.57 -12.16 -15.89
C ARG A 70 25.30 -10.66 -16.11
N ASP A 71 25.49 -10.16 -17.33
CA ASP A 71 25.32 -8.76 -17.71
C ASP A 71 24.04 -8.51 -18.54
N GLY A 72 23.30 -9.56 -18.93
CA GLY A 72 22.12 -9.45 -19.78
C GLY A 72 20.78 -9.21 -19.07
N MET A 73 20.69 -9.39 -17.76
CA MET A 73 19.41 -9.41 -17.03
C MET A 73 18.83 -8.00 -16.71
N TRP A 74 19.59 -6.94 -16.98
CA TRP A 74 19.27 -5.57 -16.55
C TRP A 74 19.22 -4.54 -17.67
N ASN A 75 19.37 -4.96 -18.94
CA ASN A 75 19.24 -4.08 -20.10
C ASN A 75 17.90 -4.30 -20.80
N GLY A 76 16.82 -3.92 -20.12
CA GLY A 76 15.57 -3.55 -20.79
C GLY A 76 15.67 -2.08 -21.20
N GLY A 77 15.69 -1.81 -22.51
CA GLY A 77 15.70 -0.44 -23.03
C GLY A 77 14.50 0.34 -22.50
N HIS A 78 14.79 1.39 -21.72
CA HIS A 78 13.81 2.33 -21.17
C HIS A 78 14.36 3.73 -21.42
N ASP A 79 14.14 4.19 -22.64
CA ASP A 79 14.07 5.62 -22.94
C ASP A 79 12.59 6.03 -22.84
N ASP A 80 12.35 7.25 -22.39
CA ASP A 80 11.06 7.92 -22.19
C ASP A 80 10.41 7.82 -20.80
N VAL A 81 11.17 8.19 -19.76
CA VAL A 81 10.57 8.80 -18.55
C VAL A 81 10.54 10.31 -18.79
N PRO A 82 9.37 10.96 -18.92
CA PRO A 82 9.30 12.41 -19.09
C PRO A 82 9.87 13.11 -17.85
N SER A 83 11.02 13.75 -17.99
CA SER A 83 11.52 14.67 -16.97
C SER A 83 10.72 15.97 -17.07
N LEU A 84 10.11 16.38 -15.96
CA LEU A 84 9.54 17.73 -15.87
C LEU A 84 10.69 18.75 -16.02
N PRO A 85 10.51 19.84 -16.78
CA PRO A 85 11.51 20.89 -16.84
C PRO A 85 11.72 21.43 -15.42
N PRO A 86 12.98 21.58 -14.97
CA PRO A 86 13.28 21.92 -13.60
C PRO A 86 12.66 23.27 -13.22
N ALA A 87 12.08 23.32 -12.02
CA ALA A 87 11.73 24.56 -11.37
C ALA A 87 12.95 25.50 -11.29
N PRO A 88 12.80 26.82 -11.48
CA PRO A 88 13.90 27.77 -11.29
C PRO A 88 14.50 27.67 -9.87
N TYR A 89 13.68 27.27 -8.89
CA TYR A 89 14.06 26.98 -7.51
C TYR A 89 13.45 25.64 -7.08
N HIS A 90 14.27 24.73 -6.58
CA HIS A 90 13.86 23.35 -6.29
C HIS A 90 13.68 23.04 -4.80
N SER A 91 14.12 23.95 -3.94
CA SER A 91 14.06 23.74 -2.50
C SER A 91 14.03 25.07 -1.76
N PHE A 92 13.60 25.01 -0.50
CA PHE A 92 13.62 26.14 0.42
C PHE A 92 15.02 26.76 0.57
N GLU A 93 16.09 25.96 0.54
CA GLU A 93 17.48 26.43 0.68
C GLU A 93 17.97 27.21 -0.54
N THR A 94 17.36 27.00 -1.70
CA THR A 94 17.77 27.62 -2.97
C THR A 94 16.85 28.76 -3.41
N ASP A 95 15.75 28.98 -2.68
CA ASP A 95 14.78 30.04 -2.94
C ASP A 95 15.27 31.38 -2.36
N PRO A 96 15.68 32.35 -3.20
CA PRO A 96 16.22 33.62 -2.71
C PRO A 96 15.14 34.53 -2.11
N ASP A 97 13.86 34.33 -2.48
CA ASP A 97 12.74 35.12 -2.01
C ASP A 97 11.45 34.29 -2.00
N PRO A 98 11.12 33.64 -0.87
CA PRO A 98 9.92 32.80 -0.73
C PRO A 98 8.60 33.56 -0.87
N THR A 99 8.62 34.89 -0.94
CA THR A 99 7.42 35.72 -1.17
C THR A 99 7.05 35.84 -2.65
N LYS A 100 7.98 35.46 -3.54
CA LYS A 100 7.85 35.59 -5.00
C LYS A 100 8.00 34.24 -5.71
N THR A 101 7.78 34.28 -7.02
CA THR A 101 7.93 33.16 -7.92
C THR A 101 8.69 33.61 -9.17
N ALA A 102 9.51 32.74 -9.75
CA ALA A 102 10.23 33.00 -11.00
C ALA A 102 9.41 32.62 -12.26
N TYR A 103 8.22 32.04 -12.09
CA TYR A 103 7.43 31.52 -13.20
C TYR A 103 6.53 32.58 -13.86
N CYS A 104 6.06 33.57 -13.09
CA CYS A 104 5.22 34.66 -13.60
C CYS A 104 5.26 35.87 -12.65
N THR A 105 4.78 37.02 -13.13
CA THR A 105 4.70 38.27 -12.34
C THR A 105 3.30 38.55 -11.81
N SER A 106 2.28 37.88 -12.33
CA SER A 106 0.86 38.06 -11.97
C SER A 106 0.17 36.70 -11.92
N PRO A 107 -0.77 36.48 -10.98
CA PRO A 107 -1.53 35.23 -10.92
C PRO A 107 -2.44 35.09 -12.15
N TYR A 108 -2.77 33.84 -12.50
CA TYR A 108 -3.69 33.48 -13.57
C TYR A 108 -5.08 34.10 -13.37
N SER A 109 -5.53 34.19 -12.11
CA SER A 109 -6.80 34.78 -11.73
C SER A 109 -6.62 35.84 -10.65
N PRO A 110 -7.29 37.02 -10.75
CA PRO A 110 -7.07 38.15 -9.84
C PRO A 110 -7.55 37.91 -8.40
N ASP A 111 -8.36 36.89 -8.16
CA ASP A 111 -8.83 36.48 -6.82
C ASP A 111 -7.81 35.63 -6.05
N LYS A 112 -6.77 35.13 -6.72
CA LYS A 112 -5.72 34.31 -6.10
C LYS A 112 -4.47 35.15 -5.81
N LYS A 113 -3.74 34.78 -4.76
CA LYS A 113 -2.41 35.35 -4.49
C LYS A 113 -1.39 34.73 -5.45
N LEU A 114 -0.36 35.48 -5.84
CA LEU A 114 0.69 34.97 -6.73
C LEU A 114 1.38 33.73 -6.16
N VAL A 115 1.74 33.78 -4.87
CA VAL A 115 2.35 32.69 -4.09
C VAL A 115 1.42 32.33 -2.94
N GLN A 116 1.32 31.03 -2.63
CA GLN A 116 0.56 30.52 -1.49
C GLN A 116 1.33 29.39 -0.79
N PHE A 117 1.16 29.30 0.52
CA PHE A 117 1.69 28.21 1.34
C PHE A 117 0.55 27.35 1.87
N ALA A 118 0.78 26.04 1.93
CA ALA A 118 -0.17 25.06 2.46
C ALA A 118 0.58 24.10 3.39
N LEU A 119 0.03 23.86 4.58
CA LEU A 119 0.63 23.01 5.59
C LEU A 119 -0.25 21.80 5.85
N MET A 120 0.33 20.61 5.69
CA MET A 120 -0.37 19.35 5.96
C MET A 120 0.40 18.54 6.98
N ILE A 121 -0.28 18.12 8.05
CA ILE A 121 0.26 17.19 9.03
C ILE A 121 -0.38 15.81 8.82
N ASP A 122 0.44 14.84 8.44
CA ASP A 122 0.10 13.42 8.44
C ASP A 122 0.38 12.82 9.81
N ALA A 123 -0.68 12.50 10.55
CA ALA A 123 -0.61 11.81 11.83
C ALA A 123 -0.76 10.29 11.64
N GLY A 124 0.30 9.67 11.13
CA GLY A 124 0.43 8.23 10.96
C GLY A 124 0.52 7.44 12.28
N SER A 125 0.31 6.12 12.19
CA SER A 125 0.38 5.22 13.35
C SER A 125 1.77 5.13 13.97
N THR A 126 2.82 5.13 13.14
CA THR A 126 4.23 4.95 13.56
C THR A 126 4.98 6.27 13.79
N GLY A 127 4.41 7.40 13.36
CA GLY A 127 5.04 8.71 13.42
C GLY A 127 4.16 9.78 12.78
N SER A 128 4.47 11.04 13.08
CA SER A 128 3.80 12.20 12.49
C SER A 128 4.76 12.94 11.55
N ARG A 129 4.23 13.53 10.47
CA ARG A 129 4.98 14.30 9.48
C ARG A 129 4.33 15.65 9.24
N ILE A 130 5.13 16.64 8.89
CA ILE A 130 4.64 17.90 8.31
C ILE A 130 5.20 18.07 6.92
N HIS A 131 4.33 18.54 6.04
CA HIS A 131 4.62 18.97 4.68
C HIS A 131 4.29 20.45 4.59
N VAL A 132 5.27 21.27 4.25
CA VAL A 132 5.10 22.69 3.99
C VAL A 132 5.32 22.91 2.50
N TYR A 133 4.25 23.17 1.79
CA TYR A 133 4.26 23.35 0.35
C TYR A 133 4.26 24.83 -0.01
N LYS A 134 5.09 25.21 -0.99
CA LYS A 134 5.01 26.49 -1.68
C LYS A 134 4.41 26.26 -3.07
N PHE A 135 3.37 27.00 -3.39
CA PHE A 135 2.72 27.00 -4.70
C PHE A 135 2.78 28.38 -5.35
N ASN A 136 2.81 28.41 -6.67
CA ASN A 136 2.43 29.59 -7.45
C ASN A 136 1.10 29.37 -8.18
N ASN A 137 0.40 30.47 -8.43
CA ASN A 137 -0.85 30.48 -9.19
C ASN A 137 -0.65 31.08 -10.59
N CYS A 138 0.47 30.75 -11.25
CA CYS A 138 0.72 31.20 -12.63
C CYS A 138 -0.19 30.51 -13.67
N ASN A 139 -0.76 29.37 -13.31
CA ASN A 139 -1.58 28.52 -14.15
C ASN A 139 -3.02 28.39 -13.60
N PRO A 140 -3.97 27.83 -14.36
CA PRO A 140 -5.34 27.58 -13.89
C PRO A 140 -5.41 26.74 -12.61
N THR A 141 -4.44 25.85 -12.41
CA THR A 141 -4.28 25.07 -11.18
C THR A 141 -2.99 25.47 -10.45
N PRO A 142 -2.97 25.43 -9.11
CA PRO A 142 -1.77 25.72 -8.34
C PRO A 142 -0.60 24.82 -8.76
N SER A 143 0.55 25.43 -9.03
CA SER A 143 1.79 24.75 -9.43
C SER A 143 2.74 24.68 -8.25
N LEU A 144 3.12 23.46 -7.85
CA LEU A 144 4.04 23.20 -6.75
C LEU A 144 5.44 23.66 -7.15
N GLU A 145 6.08 24.45 -6.30
CA GLU A 145 7.49 24.82 -6.45
C GLU A 145 8.39 23.87 -5.67
N TYR A 146 8.11 23.70 -4.38
CA TYR A 146 8.84 22.78 -3.51
C TYR A 146 8.07 22.40 -2.25
N GLU A 147 8.60 21.38 -1.58
CA GLU A 147 8.15 20.86 -0.29
C GLU A 147 9.29 20.94 0.74
N VAL A 148 8.97 21.41 1.95
CA VAL A 148 9.79 21.15 3.14
C VAL A 148 9.11 20.07 3.97
N PHE A 149 9.85 19.00 4.24
CA PHE A 149 9.36 17.80 4.91
C PHE A 149 10.09 17.55 6.24
N LYS A 150 9.35 17.22 7.29
CA LYS A 150 9.92 16.73 8.56
C LYS A 150 9.05 15.61 9.15
N MET A 151 9.69 14.57 9.67
CA MET A 151 9.05 13.47 10.39
C MET A 151 9.55 13.38 11.83
N ILE A 152 8.66 12.96 12.75
CA ILE A 152 8.96 12.59 14.13
C ILE A 152 8.35 11.22 14.48
N ARG A 153 8.85 10.61 15.56
CA ARG A 153 8.29 9.40 16.19
C ARG A 153 8.23 9.60 17.72
N PRO A 154 7.28 8.95 18.43
CA PRO A 154 6.20 8.11 17.90
C PRO A 154 5.04 8.93 17.30
N GLY A 155 4.03 8.27 16.74
CA GLY A 155 2.81 8.91 16.22
C GLY A 155 1.78 9.22 17.30
N LEU A 156 0.74 9.98 16.96
CA LEU A 156 -0.29 10.43 17.92
C LEU A 156 -0.96 9.28 18.70
N SER A 157 -1.14 8.13 18.05
CA SER A 157 -1.78 6.97 18.68
C SER A 157 -1.02 6.40 19.89
N SER A 158 0.28 6.68 20.01
CA SER A 158 1.11 6.24 21.14
C SER A 158 0.84 7.02 22.43
N TYR A 159 0.14 8.14 22.33
CA TYR A 159 -0.23 9.02 23.46
C TYR A 159 -1.67 8.80 23.91
N ARG A 160 -2.21 7.57 23.75
CA ARG A 160 -3.61 7.22 24.06
C ARG A 160 -4.10 7.65 25.46
N SER A 161 -3.19 7.78 26.42
CA SER A 161 -3.48 8.15 27.80
C SER A 161 -3.18 9.62 28.13
N ASP A 162 -2.64 10.39 27.18
CA ASP A 162 -2.25 11.79 27.38
C ASP A 162 -2.47 12.61 26.08
N PRO A 163 -3.70 13.07 25.82
CA PRO A 163 -4.03 13.89 24.65
C PRO A 163 -3.22 15.19 24.54
N THR A 164 -2.89 15.83 25.67
CA THR A 164 -2.10 17.06 25.68
C THR A 164 -0.66 16.79 25.25
N ALA A 165 -0.03 15.70 25.71
CA ALA A 165 1.28 15.28 25.23
C ALA A 165 1.26 14.92 23.74
N ALA A 166 0.16 14.32 23.25
CA ALA A 166 -0.03 14.04 21.83
C ALA A 166 0.06 15.33 21.01
N ALA A 167 -0.66 16.38 21.41
CA ALA A 167 -0.62 17.68 20.75
C ALA A 167 0.76 18.35 20.86
N GLN A 168 1.40 18.30 22.04
CA GLN A 168 2.75 18.83 22.26
C GLN A 168 3.81 18.18 21.37
N SER A 169 3.65 16.89 21.04
CA SER A 169 4.59 16.18 20.18
C SER A 169 4.74 16.83 18.79
N LEU A 170 3.68 17.48 18.29
CA LEU A 170 3.67 18.14 16.98
C LEU A 170 4.43 19.48 16.95
N ASP A 171 4.86 20.01 18.10
CA ASP A 171 5.58 21.30 18.16
C ASP A 171 6.82 21.31 17.27
N LYS A 172 7.62 20.24 17.33
CA LYS A 172 8.84 20.11 16.54
C LYS A 172 8.60 20.20 15.04
N LEU A 173 7.40 19.80 14.60
CA LEU A 173 6.98 19.89 13.20
C LEU A 173 6.51 21.30 12.87
N LEU A 174 5.68 21.90 13.72
CA LEU A 174 5.14 23.23 13.52
C LEU A 174 6.21 24.33 13.60
N ASP A 175 7.26 24.13 14.39
CA ASP A 175 8.40 25.03 14.47
C ASP A 175 9.19 25.07 13.15
N VAL A 176 9.25 23.93 12.41
CA VAL A 176 9.80 23.91 11.04
C VAL A 176 8.95 24.77 10.12
N ALA A 177 7.62 24.63 10.19
CA ALA A 177 6.72 25.46 9.41
C ALA A 177 6.85 26.96 9.69
N VAL A 178 6.97 27.37 10.96
CA VAL A 178 7.18 28.79 11.33
C VAL A 178 8.49 29.32 10.76
N LYS A 179 9.55 28.48 10.70
CA LYS A 179 10.84 28.84 10.11
C LYS A 179 10.75 28.95 8.58
N THR A 180 9.96 28.11 7.93
CA THR A 180 9.86 28.02 6.47
C THR A 180 8.94 29.10 5.88
N VAL A 181 7.79 29.37 6.50
CA VAL A 181 6.79 30.30 5.94
C VAL A 181 7.12 31.74 6.34
N PRO A 182 7.27 32.69 5.38
CA PRO A 182 7.58 34.08 5.71
C PRO A 182 6.49 34.75 6.54
N LYS A 183 6.87 35.73 7.37
CA LYS A 183 6.00 36.28 8.41
C LYS A 183 4.69 36.85 7.84
N GLU A 184 4.74 37.51 6.70
CA GLU A 184 3.56 38.06 6.02
C GLU A 184 2.62 37.01 5.41
N PHE A 185 3.06 35.76 5.22
CA PHE A 185 2.22 34.66 4.71
C PHE A 185 1.66 33.76 5.82
N GLN A 186 2.25 33.78 7.02
CA GLN A 186 1.89 32.85 8.11
C GLN A 186 0.40 32.90 8.47
N ASN A 187 -0.20 34.10 8.53
CA ASN A 187 -1.61 34.26 8.88
C ASN A 187 -2.57 33.81 7.76
N CYS A 188 -2.08 33.59 6.54
CA CYS A 188 -2.86 33.13 5.38
C CYS A 188 -2.43 31.75 4.88
N ALA A 189 -1.54 31.06 5.59
CA ALA A 189 -1.06 29.73 5.22
C ALA A 189 -1.83 28.66 6.02
N PRO A 190 -2.87 28.02 5.45
CA PRO A 190 -3.70 27.09 6.19
C PRO A 190 -2.93 25.84 6.63
N VAL A 191 -3.23 25.39 7.84
CA VAL A 191 -2.75 24.13 8.40
C VAL A 191 -3.91 23.17 8.64
N GLU A 192 -3.77 21.96 8.10
CA GLU A 192 -4.67 20.83 8.36
C GLU A 192 -3.91 19.65 8.95
N VAL A 193 -4.61 18.84 9.74
CA VAL A 193 -4.07 17.62 10.35
C VAL A 193 -5.00 16.48 9.98
N LYS A 194 -4.47 15.45 9.34
CA LYS A 194 -5.22 14.22 9.11
C LYS A 194 -4.54 13.09 9.85
N ALA A 195 -5.27 12.46 10.74
CA ALA A 195 -4.88 11.19 11.33
C ALA A 195 -5.34 10.04 10.43
N THR A 196 -4.51 9.00 10.32
CA THR A 196 -4.84 7.82 9.51
C THR A 196 -5.43 6.70 10.38
N ALA A 197 -5.53 5.50 9.80
CA ALA A 197 -6.15 4.33 10.44
C ALA A 197 -5.62 3.99 11.84
N GLY A 198 -4.38 4.36 12.20
CA GLY A 198 -3.84 4.12 13.54
C GLY A 198 -4.63 4.79 14.66
N LEU A 199 -5.13 6.00 14.45
CA LEU A 199 -5.91 6.71 15.47
C LEU A 199 -7.34 6.14 15.58
N ARG A 200 -7.92 5.63 14.48
CA ARG A 200 -9.23 4.92 14.49
C ARG A 200 -9.26 3.76 15.48
N LEU A 201 -8.16 3.04 15.60
CA LEU A 201 -8.05 1.85 16.42
C LEU A 201 -8.10 2.14 17.94
N LEU A 202 -7.99 3.41 18.36
CA LEU A 202 -8.06 3.79 19.79
C LEU A 202 -9.49 3.91 20.33
N GLY A 203 -10.50 3.81 19.46
CA GLY A 203 -11.89 4.14 19.80
C GLY A 203 -12.19 5.63 19.65
N HIS A 204 -13.47 5.93 19.43
CA HIS A 204 -13.96 7.26 19.09
C HIS A 204 -13.55 8.34 20.11
N ASP A 205 -13.80 8.10 21.40
CA ASP A 205 -13.62 9.13 22.43
C ASP A 205 -12.15 9.49 22.63
N THR A 206 -11.26 8.49 22.67
CA THR A 206 -9.82 8.69 22.79
C THR A 206 -9.26 9.45 21.59
N ALA A 207 -9.69 9.06 20.38
CA ALA A 207 -9.24 9.71 19.15
C ALA A 207 -9.71 11.17 19.10
N GLN A 208 -10.97 11.43 19.47
CA GLN A 208 -11.53 12.77 19.48
C GLN A 208 -10.82 13.68 20.49
N ALA A 209 -10.54 13.20 21.71
CA ALA A 209 -9.82 13.96 22.72
C ALA A 209 -8.44 14.41 22.23
N ILE A 210 -7.71 13.53 21.53
CA ILE A 210 -6.41 13.87 20.91
C ILE A 210 -6.58 14.95 19.84
N LEU A 211 -7.56 14.83 18.95
CA LEU A 211 -7.79 15.80 17.87
C LEU A 211 -8.22 17.18 18.41
N ASP A 212 -8.98 17.21 19.50
CA ASP A 212 -9.40 18.44 20.15
C ASP A 212 -8.24 19.20 20.79
N GLU A 213 -7.33 18.49 21.46
CA GLU A 213 -6.08 19.08 22.00
C GLU A 213 -5.17 19.58 20.87
N VAL A 214 -5.06 18.84 19.77
CA VAL A 214 -4.32 19.28 18.57
C VAL A 214 -4.92 20.57 18.01
N ARG A 215 -6.25 20.65 17.90
CA ARG A 215 -6.97 21.85 17.42
C ARG A 215 -6.77 23.04 18.36
N ALA A 216 -6.89 22.85 19.66
CA ALA A 216 -6.68 23.89 20.66
C ALA A 216 -5.24 24.43 20.59
N ARG A 217 -4.25 23.53 20.47
CA ARG A 217 -2.83 23.90 20.37
C ARG A 217 -2.51 24.70 19.11
N LEU A 218 -2.98 24.26 17.95
CA LEU A 218 -2.77 24.97 16.68
C LEU A 218 -3.38 26.38 16.69
N ARG A 219 -4.56 26.53 17.29
CA ARG A 219 -5.25 27.83 17.39
C ARG A 219 -4.56 28.80 18.35
N SER A 220 -4.09 28.29 19.50
CA SER A 220 -3.55 29.11 20.59
C SER A 220 -2.06 29.45 20.46
N LYS A 221 -1.23 28.53 19.92
CA LYS A 221 0.23 28.69 19.91
C LYS A 221 0.80 29.14 18.57
N TYR A 222 0.16 28.79 17.45
CA TYR A 222 0.74 28.95 16.11
C TYR A 222 0.00 29.98 15.24
N PRO A 223 0.71 30.69 14.35
CA PRO A 223 0.14 31.78 13.56
C PRO A 223 -0.70 31.30 12.37
N PHE A 224 -0.68 30.01 12.05
CA PHE A 224 -1.35 29.43 10.90
C PHE A 224 -2.87 29.32 11.11
N PRO A 225 -3.72 29.73 10.14
CA PRO A 225 -5.15 29.47 10.18
C PRO A 225 -5.45 27.97 10.13
N VAL A 226 -6.28 27.50 11.06
CA VAL A 226 -6.93 26.19 10.95
C VAL A 226 -8.27 26.44 10.28
N SER A 227 -8.54 25.77 9.16
CA SER A 227 -9.80 25.94 8.44
C SER A 227 -11.00 25.73 9.38
N SER A 228 -12.06 26.53 9.20
CA SER A 228 -13.32 26.40 9.94
C SER A 228 -14.10 25.14 9.58
N ARG A 229 -13.71 24.45 8.49
CA ARG A 229 -14.27 23.15 8.10
C ARG A 229 -14.05 22.12 9.21
N ALA A 230 -15.07 21.31 9.48
CA ALA A 230 -14.97 20.18 10.40
C ALA A 230 -13.82 19.23 10.02
N SER A 231 -13.55 19.12 8.72
CA SER A 231 -12.49 18.27 8.19
C SER A 231 -11.08 18.81 8.39
N ALA A 232 -10.86 20.05 8.87
CA ALA A 232 -9.51 20.60 8.99
C ALA A 232 -8.58 19.78 9.90
N ILE A 233 -9.14 19.17 10.94
CA ILE A 233 -8.44 18.30 11.89
C ILE A 233 -9.35 17.10 12.14
N GLU A 234 -9.05 15.98 11.48
CA GLU A 234 -9.93 14.81 11.46
C GLU A 234 -9.17 13.49 11.28
N ILE A 235 -9.89 12.38 11.37
CA ILE A 235 -9.40 11.07 10.96
C ILE A 235 -9.82 10.80 9.51
N MET A 236 -8.90 10.96 8.56
CA MET A 236 -9.19 10.92 7.12
C MET A 236 -9.62 9.54 6.66
N GLU A 237 -10.80 9.45 6.05
CA GLU A 237 -11.36 8.21 5.48
C GLU A 237 -10.39 7.50 4.54
N GLY A 238 -10.38 6.17 4.58
CA GLY A 238 -9.48 5.39 3.72
C GLY A 238 -9.74 5.63 2.23
N ARG A 239 -11.00 5.97 1.90
CA ARG A 239 -11.42 6.45 0.57
C ARG A 239 -10.65 7.71 0.16
N ASP A 240 -10.67 8.73 1.00
CA ASP A 240 -10.00 10.01 0.73
C ASP A 240 -8.48 9.87 0.70
N GLU A 241 -7.92 9.04 1.59
CA GLU A 241 -6.48 8.70 1.60
C GLU A 241 -6.01 8.19 0.24
N GLY A 242 -6.72 7.20 -0.32
CA GLY A 242 -6.40 6.65 -1.63
C GLY A 242 -6.55 7.67 -2.75
N VAL A 243 -7.65 8.43 -2.77
CA VAL A 243 -7.93 9.40 -3.85
C VAL A 243 -6.96 10.57 -3.84
N TYR A 244 -6.60 11.09 -2.67
CA TYR A 244 -5.58 12.13 -2.57
C TYR A 244 -4.17 11.63 -2.90
N ALA A 245 -3.85 10.35 -2.61
CA ALA A 245 -2.61 9.74 -3.07
C ALA A 245 -2.57 9.61 -4.60
N TRP A 246 -3.71 9.23 -5.22
CA TRP A 246 -3.87 9.20 -6.67
C TRP A 246 -3.71 10.58 -7.31
N LEU A 247 -4.33 11.61 -6.73
CA LEU A 247 -4.20 13.00 -7.17
C LEU A 247 -2.74 13.46 -7.07
N THR A 248 -2.07 13.20 -5.96
CA THR A 248 -0.64 13.53 -5.75
C THR A 248 0.24 12.92 -6.84
N ALA A 249 0.11 11.60 -7.04
CA ALA A 249 0.93 10.88 -8.02
C ALA A 249 0.74 11.43 -9.43
N ASN A 250 -0.52 11.53 -9.88
CA ASN A 250 -0.83 11.94 -11.24
C ASN A 250 -0.56 13.44 -11.47
N TYR A 251 -0.66 14.27 -10.43
CA TYR A 251 -0.24 15.66 -10.46
C TYR A 251 1.29 15.77 -10.67
N LEU A 252 2.09 15.08 -9.84
CA LEU A 252 3.55 15.11 -9.92
C LEU A 252 4.10 14.45 -11.18
N LEU A 253 3.41 13.45 -11.72
CA LEU A 253 3.76 12.82 -13.00
C LEU A 253 3.24 13.60 -14.22
N GLY A 254 2.43 14.63 -14.00
CA GLY A 254 1.89 15.49 -15.06
C GLY A 254 0.86 14.81 -15.97
N THR A 255 0.25 13.70 -15.54
CA THR A 255 -0.75 12.92 -16.29
C THR A 255 -2.17 13.50 -16.19
N LEU A 256 -2.38 14.51 -15.33
CA LEU A 256 -3.67 15.21 -15.19
C LEU A 256 -3.83 16.42 -16.13
N SER A 257 -2.78 16.83 -16.84
CA SER A 257 -2.80 18.08 -17.59
C SER A 257 -3.37 17.91 -19.01
N PRO A 258 -4.43 18.65 -19.40
CA PRO A 258 -5.02 18.56 -20.74
C PRO A 258 -4.02 18.92 -21.87
N SER A 259 -3.08 19.81 -21.59
CA SER A 259 -2.13 20.35 -22.58
C SER A 259 -0.99 19.38 -22.95
N LYS A 260 -0.75 18.34 -22.15
CA LYS A 260 0.24 17.28 -22.46
C LYS A 260 -0.39 16.09 -23.21
N SER A 261 -1.70 16.10 -23.41
CA SER A 261 -2.44 15.09 -24.17
C SER A 261 -2.19 15.13 -25.68
N ALA A 262 -1.34 16.04 -26.17
CA ALA A 262 -0.99 16.17 -27.59
C ALA A 262 0.16 15.22 -28.03
N SER A 263 0.91 14.63 -27.09
CA SER A 263 1.82 13.52 -27.40
C SER A 263 1.14 12.19 -27.08
N LYS A 264 0.88 11.38 -28.11
CA LYS A 264 0.22 10.06 -28.03
C LYS A 264 0.91 9.01 -27.15
N ALA A 265 1.96 9.37 -26.40
CA ALA A 265 2.76 8.44 -25.61
C ALA A 265 2.25 8.25 -24.16
N PHE A 266 1.54 9.23 -23.58
CA PHE A 266 1.12 9.15 -22.16
C PHE A 266 -0.24 9.83 -21.93
N THR A 267 -1.32 9.18 -22.35
CA THR A 267 -2.71 9.64 -22.13
C THR A 267 -3.39 8.99 -20.92
N GLU A 268 -2.73 8.04 -20.26
CA GLU A 268 -3.30 7.26 -19.16
C GLU A 268 -2.71 7.69 -17.81
N THR A 269 -3.60 7.85 -16.83
CA THR A 269 -3.22 8.09 -15.44
C THR A 269 -2.55 6.85 -14.86
N TYR A 270 -1.82 6.99 -13.74
CA TYR A 270 -1.28 5.88 -12.97
C TYR A 270 -2.34 5.36 -12.00
N ALA A 271 -2.45 4.04 -11.87
CA ALA A 271 -3.03 3.40 -10.69
C ALA A 271 -2.09 3.62 -9.50
N VAL A 272 -2.66 3.91 -8.33
CA VAL A 272 -1.91 4.12 -7.10
C VAL A 272 -2.25 3.06 -6.08
N LEU A 273 -1.20 2.43 -5.54
CA LEU A 273 -1.26 1.42 -4.49
C LEU A 273 -0.52 1.96 -3.26
N ASP A 274 -1.23 2.24 -2.19
CA ASP A 274 -0.65 2.68 -0.92
C ASP A 274 -0.74 1.55 0.09
N LEU A 275 0.40 1.02 0.54
CA LEU A 275 0.43 0.05 1.62
C LEU A 275 0.84 0.74 2.92
N GLY A 276 -0.15 1.04 3.75
CA GLY A 276 0.03 1.53 5.10
C GLY A 276 0.24 0.41 6.13
N GLY A 277 0.34 0.80 7.41
CA GLY A 277 0.50 -0.16 8.51
C GLY A 277 -0.80 -0.91 8.84
N ALA A 278 -1.94 -0.23 8.77
CA ALA A 278 -3.24 -0.76 9.16
C ALA A 278 -4.19 -1.06 8.00
N SER A 279 -4.01 -0.40 6.85
CA SER A 279 -4.81 -0.59 5.65
C SER A 279 -3.93 -0.56 4.40
N THR A 280 -4.50 -0.99 3.27
CA THR A 280 -3.94 -0.79 1.93
C THR A 280 -5.00 -0.19 1.02
N GLN A 281 -4.61 0.71 0.13
CA GLN A 281 -5.49 1.43 -0.78
C GLN A 281 -5.13 1.10 -2.22
N ILE A 282 -6.15 1.03 -3.08
CA ILE A 282 -6.02 0.92 -4.54
C ILE A 282 -6.94 1.94 -5.18
N VAL A 283 -6.39 2.77 -6.07
CA VAL A 283 -7.16 3.76 -6.84
C VAL A 283 -6.69 3.79 -8.28
N PHE A 284 -7.62 3.73 -9.23
CA PHE A 284 -7.33 3.86 -10.66
C PHE A 284 -8.53 4.41 -11.43
N GLU A 285 -8.28 4.93 -12.63
CA GLU A 285 -9.32 5.42 -13.56
C GLU A 285 -9.61 4.32 -14.58
N PRO A 286 -10.66 3.48 -14.38
CA PRO A 286 -10.97 2.40 -15.32
C PRO A 286 -11.49 2.94 -16.65
N SER A 287 -11.05 2.30 -17.74
CA SER A 287 -11.59 2.50 -19.08
C SER A 287 -12.49 1.33 -19.46
N PHE A 288 -13.68 1.61 -19.99
CA PHE A 288 -14.62 0.60 -20.47
C PHE A 288 -14.79 0.76 -21.98
N PRO A 289 -13.92 0.12 -22.79
CA PRO A 289 -13.96 0.27 -24.25
C PRO A 289 -15.27 -0.25 -24.88
N ASN A 290 -15.98 -1.14 -24.19
CA ASN A 290 -17.31 -1.61 -24.59
C ASN A 290 -18.40 -0.69 -24.00
N SER A 291 -19.15 0.01 -24.86
CA SER A 291 -20.14 1.06 -24.52
C SER A 291 -21.33 0.62 -23.63
N HIS A 292 -21.43 -0.67 -23.29
CA HIS A 292 -22.48 -1.22 -22.42
C HIS A 292 -22.02 -1.44 -20.97
N GLN A 293 -20.73 -1.28 -20.67
CA GLN A 293 -20.19 -1.43 -19.31
C GLN A 293 -19.78 -0.07 -18.75
N THR A 294 -20.09 0.14 -17.48
CA THR A 294 -19.66 1.31 -16.72
C THR A 294 -19.23 0.87 -15.33
N LEU A 295 -18.47 1.72 -14.64
CA LEU A 295 -18.20 1.51 -13.23
C LEU A 295 -19.53 1.55 -12.47
N LEU A 296 -19.80 0.51 -11.68
CA LEU A 296 -21.02 0.43 -10.88
C LEU A 296 -21.12 1.61 -9.92
N ASP A 297 -22.34 1.99 -9.58
CA ASP A 297 -22.55 3.00 -8.56
C ASP A 297 -22.36 2.39 -7.17
N GLY A 298 -21.78 3.18 -6.26
CA GLY A 298 -21.52 2.79 -4.88
C GLY A 298 -20.33 3.53 -4.29
N GLU A 299 -19.97 3.18 -3.06
CA GLU A 299 -18.85 3.81 -2.35
C GLU A 299 -17.52 3.74 -3.09
N HIS A 300 -17.30 2.68 -3.87
CA HIS A 300 -16.08 2.46 -4.64
C HIS A 300 -15.92 3.41 -5.83
N LYS A 301 -16.99 4.06 -6.28
CA LYS A 301 -16.95 5.03 -7.39
C LYS A 301 -16.75 6.44 -6.84
N TYR A 302 -15.72 7.11 -7.33
CA TYR A 302 -15.36 8.46 -6.93
C TYR A 302 -15.25 9.37 -8.15
N GLU A 303 -16.00 10.47 -8.16
CA GLU A 303 -15.88 11.51 -9.19
C GLU A 303 -14.99 12.65 -8.68
N LEU A 304 -13.81 12.79 -9.30
CA LEU A 304 -12.84 13.85 -8.97
C LEU A 304 -12.76 14.84 -10.12
N THR A 305 -13.14 16.09 -9.89
CA THR A 305 -12.94 17.17 -10.86
C THR A 305 -11.63 17.89 -10.57
N PHE A 306 -10.69 17.87 -11.52
CA PHE A 306 -9.42 18.57 -11.43
C PHE A 306 -9.09 19.24 -12.76
N ALA A 307 -8.60 20.48 -12.73
CA ALA A 307 -8.25 21.26 -13.92
C ALA A 307 -9.36 21.31 -15.00
N GLY A 308 -10.63 21.30 -14.59
CA GLY A 308 -11.79 21.31 -15.50
C GLY A 308 -12.15 19.96 -16.13
N ARG A 309 -11.46 18.87 -15.79
CA ARG A 309 -11.80 17.50 -16.20
C ARG A 309 -12.32 16.69 -15.01
N THR A 310 -13.41 15.96 -15.22
CA THR A 310 -13.90 14.98 -14.25
C THR A 310 -13.27 13.61 -14.55
N HIS A 311 -12.63 13.03 -13.54
CA HIS A 311 -12.10 11.67 -13.55
C HIS A 311 -13.03 10.76 -12.74
N THR A 312 -13.47 9.67 -13.35
CA THR A 312 -14.25 8.63 -12.64
C THR A 312 -13.27 7.56 -12.16
N LEU A 313 -13.04 7.52 -10.86
CA LEU A 313 -12.08 6.63 -10.22
C LEU A 313 -12.79 5.46 -9.56
N TYR A 314 -12.23 4.26 -9.72
CA TYR A 314 -12.43 3.20 -8.75
C TYR A 314 -11.48 3.45 -7.58
N GLN A 315 -12.00 3.37 -6.35
CA GLN A 315 -11.22 3.46 -5.13
C GLN A 315 -11.67 2.38 -4.13
N HIS A 316 -10.72 1.81 -3.40
CA HIS A 316 -11.03 1.03 -2.21
C HIS A 316 -9.92 1.09 -1.17
N SER A 317 -10.31 1.01 0.10
CA SER A 317 -9.39 0.90 1.24
C SER A 317 -9.68 -0.36 2.05
N TYR A 318 -8.74 -1.30 2.04
CA TYR A 318 -8.83 -2.56 2.78
C TYR A 318 -8.29 -2.37 4.19
N LEU A 319 -9.16 -1.96 5.11
CA LEU A 319 -8.83 -1.91 6.54
C LEU A 319 -8.55 -3.33 7.07
N GLY A 320 -7.48 -3.50 7.85
CA GLY A 320 -7.05 -4.82 8.32
C GLY A 320 -6.06 -5.53 7.38
N TYR A 321 -5.79 -4.95 6.21
CA TYR A 321 -4.84 -5.49 5.23
C TYR A 321 -3.59 -4.61 5.03
N GLY A 322 -3.31 -3.69 5.96
CA GLY A 322 -2.00 -3.04 6.02
C GLY A 322 -0.91 -4.00 6.47
N LEU A 323 0.36 -3.67 6.25
CA LEU A 323 1.48 -4.59 6.48
C LEU A 323 1.56 -5.12 7.92
N MET A 324 1.30 -4.27 8.92
CA MET A 324 1.32 -4.69 10.32
C MET A 324 0.12 -5.56 10.69
N GLN A 325 -1.05 -5.32 10.07
CA GLN A 325 -2.23 -6.15 10.27
C GLN A 325 -2.09 -7.50 9.55
N ALA A 326 -1.46 -7.54 8.38
CA ALA A 326 -1.13 -8.79 7.70
C ALA A 326 -0.23 -9.69 8.56
N ARG A 327 0.82 -9.11 9.17
CA ARG A 327 1.67 -9.83 10.16
C ARG A 327 0.85 -10.38 11.31
N ARG A 328 0.03 -9.52 11.92
CA ARG A 328 -0.86 -9.88 13.04
C ARG A 328 -1.80 -11.03 12.66
N SER A 329 -2.47 -10.95 11.52
CA SER A 329 -3.39 -12.00 11.03
C SER A 329 -2.66 -13.32 10.76
N VAL A 330 -1.49 -13.29 10.11
CA VAL A 330 -0.67 -14.49 9.87
C VAL A 330 -0.23 -15.12 11.19
N HIS A 331 0.27 -14.33 12.15
CA HIS A 331 0.70 -14.84 13.44
C HIS A 331 -0.46 -15.49 14.21
N ASN A 332 -1.62 -14.82 14.28
CA ASN A 332 -2.79 -15.39 14.93
C ASN A 332 -3.28 -16.68 14.25
N LEU A 333 -3.32 -16.72 12.91
CA LEU A 333 -3.72 -17.92 12.17
C LEU A 333 -2.77 -19.09 12.42
N VAL A 334 -1.46 -18.86 12.34
CA VAL A 334 -0.44 -19.89 12.60
C VAL A 334 -0.51 -20.35 14.06
N GLY A 335 -0.67 -19.43 15.01
CA GLY A 335 -0.84 -19.76 16.43
C GLY A 335 -2.07 -20.63 16.67
N PHE A 336 -3.21 -20.27 16.09
CA PHE A 336 -4.45 -21.05 16.16
C PHE A 336 -4.29 -22.47 15.59
N MET A 337 -3.68 -22.60 14.41
CA MET A 337 -3.42 -23.91 13.79
C MET A 337 -2.48 -24.79 14.62
N TRP A 338 -1.48 -24.18 15.25
CA TRP A 338 -0.57 -24.88 16.15
C TRP A 338 -1.30 -25.42 17.38
N GLU A 339 -2.16 -24.62 18.01
CA GLU A 339 -2.95 -25.05 19.18
C GLU A 339 -3.94 -26.16 18.84
N PHE A 340 -4.59 -26.05 17.69
CA PHE A 340 -5.51 -27.08 17.20
C PHE A 340 -4.81 -28.44 17.02
N THR A 341 -3.54 -28.44 16.62
CA THR A 341 -2.73 -29.64 16.42
C THR A 341 -1.99 -30.10 17.69
N HIS A 342 -1.88 -29.24 18.71
CA HIS A 342 -1.19 -29.51 19.98
C HIS A 342 -2.11 -29.22 21.19
N PRO A 343 -3.30 -29.86 21.29
CA PRO A 343 -4.31 -29.52 22.29
C PRO A 343 -3.87 -29.77 23.75
N LYS A 344 -2.79 -30.54 23.96
CA LYS A 344 -2.24 -30.84 25.29
C LYS A 344 -1.12 -29.88 25.72
N GLU A 345 -0.68 -28.98 24.84
CA GLU A 345 0.40 -28.01 25.09
C GLU A 345 -0.11 -26.55 25.18
N GLY A 346 -1.44 -26.38 25.19
CA GLY A 346 -2.16 -25.12 24.96
C GLY A 346 -1.96 -23.97 25.96
N ASP A 347 -1.03 -24.08 26.91
CA ASP A 347 -0.71 -23.03 27.89
C ASP A 347 0.80 -22.85 28.14
N VAL A 348 1.66 -23.48 27.34
CA VAL A 348 3.11 -23.41 27.58
C VAL A 348 3.70 -22.11 27.01
N VAL A 349 4.00 -21.16 27.89
CA VAL A 349 4.73 -19.88 27.65
C VAL A 349 6.08 -20.06 26.90
N ARG A 350 6.55 -21.31 26.73
CA ARG A 350 7.82 -21.67 26.05
C ARG A 350 7.64 -22.43 24.73
N ALA A 351 6.42 -22.62 24.23
CA ALA A 351 6.20 -23.33 22.98
C ALA A 351 6.88 -22.60 21.81
N GLN A 352 7.66 -23.34 21.02
CA GLN A 352 8.21 -22.85 19.75
C GLN A 352 7.22 -23.18 18.64
N VAL A 353 6.56 -22.15 18.11
CA VAL A 353 5.57 -22.29 17.06
C VAL A 353 6.26 -22.13 15.70
N ALA A 354 6.30 -23.19 14.92
CA ALA A 354 6.86 -23.15 13.57
C ALA A 354 6.02 -22.22 12.68
N ASN A 355 6.66 -21.22 12.08
CA ASN A 355 6.00 -20.25 11.20
C ASN A 355 6.79 -20.10 9.89
N ALA A 356 6.25 -20.66 8.81
CA ALA A 356 6.87 -20.62 7.49
C ALA A 356 6.98 -19.20 6.87
N CYS A 357 6.26 -18.22 7.42
CA CYS A 357 6.39 -16.82 7.03
C CYS A 357 7.53 -16.08 7.73
N LEU A 358 8.23 -16.70 8.68
CA LEU A 358 9.48 -16.14 9.19
C LEU A 358 10.66 -16.59 8.33
N ASN A 359 11.69 -15.74 8.22
CA ASN A 359 12.93 -16.10 7.54
C ASN A 359 13.49 -17.41 8.14
N LYS A 360 14.08 -18.28 7.32
CA LYS A 360 14.81 -19.45 7.82
C LYS A 360 15.82 -19.04 8.90
N ASN A 361 15.97 -19.91 9.89
CA ASN A 361 16.87 -19.76 11.04
C ASN A 361 16.65 -18.48 11.87
N SER A 362 15.45 -17.91 11.82
CA SER A 362 15.07 -16.76 12.63
C SER A 362 13.99 -17.10 13.66
N ALA A 363 13.88 -16.27 14.69
CA ALA A 363 12.86 -16.41 15.72
C ALA A 363 12.37 -15.02 16.16
N ARG A 364 11.12 -14.95 16.63
CA ARG A 364 10.54 -13.75 17.21
C ARG A 364 9.52 -14.09 18.29
N VAL A 365 9.53 -13.33 19.37
CA VAL A 365 8.42 -13.32 20.32
C VAL A 365 7.29 -12.47 19.74
N VAL A 366 6.12 -13.07 19.59
CA VAL A 366 4.91 -12.40 19.09
C VAL A 366 3.82 -12.50 20.14
N GLU A 367 3.02 -11.45 20.26
CA GLU A 367 1.81 -11.46 21.07
C GLU A 367 0.66 -11.96 20.19
N LEU A 368 0.04 -13.07 20.59
CA LEU A 368 -1.19 -13.59 20.02
C LEU A 368 -2.39 -12.99 20.75
N GLU A 369 -3.43 -12.72 19.99
CA GLU A 369 -4.70 -12.28 20.56
C GLU A 369 -5.43 -13.41 21.25
N GLY A 370 -6.15 -13.03 22.30
CA GLY A 370 -7.08 -13.94 22.94
C GLY A 370 -8.27 -14.23 22.03
N VAL A 371 -8.59 -15.51 21.86
CA VAL A 371 -9.85 -15.96 21.24
C VAL A 371 -10.90 -16.10 22.34
N SER A 372 -12.13 -15.66 22.07
CA SER A 372 -13.31 -15.88 22.95
C SER A 372 -13.12 -15.40 24.40
N GLY A 373 -12.48 -14.24 24.61
CA GLY A 373 -12.31 -13.63 25.93
C GLY A 373 -11.08 -14.11 26.72
N SER A 374 -10.23 -14.95 26.13
CA SER A 374 -8.90 -15.24 26.70
C SER A 374 -8.00 -14.00 26.66
N LYS A 375 -6.97 -13.96 27.52
CA LYS A 375 -6.00 -12.85 27.53
C LYS A 375 -5.01 -13.00 26.38
N PRO A 376 -4.45 -11.88 25.86
CA PRO A 376 -3.30 -11.95 24.96
C PRO A 376 -2.15 -12.72 25.59
N ARG A 377 -1.39 -13.46 24.77
CA ARG A 377 -0.26 -14.28 25.23
C ARG A 377 0.94 -14.17 24.31
N ASN A 378 2.13 -14.24 24.88
CA ASN A 378 3.37 -14.23 24.11
C ASN A 378 3.80 -15.66 23.75
N VAL A 379 4.12 -15.89 22.48
CA VAL A 379 4.70 -17.14 21.98
C VAL A 379 5.97 -16.86 21.21
N THR A 380 6.89 -17.84 21.17
CA THR A 380 8.08 -17.73 20.33
C THR A 380 7.80 -18.41 19.00
N MET A 381 7.68 -17.63 17.92
CA MET A 381 7.60 -18.17 16.57
C MET A 381 8.99 -18.37 15.98
N VAL A 382 9.18 -19.48 15.28
CA VAL A 382 10.46 -19.85 14.67
C VAL A 382 10.30 -20.13 13.19
N GLY A 383 11.14 -19.51 12.37
CA GLY A 383 11.26 -19.83 10.94
C GLY A 383 12.08 -21.11 10.72
N ALA A 384 13.02 -21.44 11.62
CA ALA A 384 13.82 -22.68 11.61
C ALA A 384 14.21 -23.13 10.18
N ASP A 385 14.00 -24.39 9.82
CA ASP A 385 14.12 -24.92 8.46
C ASP A 385 12.83 -24.78 7.63
N VAL A 386 11.73 -24.31 8.23
CA VAL A 386 10.39 -24.22 7.62
C VAL A 386 10.12 -22.92 6.86
N GLY A 387 10.92 -21.87 7.07
CA GLY A 387 10.78 -20.58 6.39
C GLY A 387 10.75 -20.75 4.87
N SER A 388 9.65 -20.43 4.21
CA SER A 388 9.46 -20.76 2.79
C SER A 388 8.44 -19.86 2.15
N PHE A 389 8.80 -19.29 0.99
CA PHE A 389 7.90 -18.47 0.20
C PHE A 389 6.60 -19.21 -0.17
N GLU A 390 6.68 -20.46 -0.64
CA GLU A 390 5.50 -21.20 -1.09
C GLU A 390 4.58 -21.58 0.08
N ALA A 391 5.14 -21.95 1.23
CA ALA A 391 4.33 -22.25 2.41
C ALA A 391 3.74 -20.98 3.02
N CYS A 392 4.50 -19.88 3.09
CA CYS A 392 3.99 -18.59 3.54
C CYS A 392 2.88 -18.05 2.63
N LYS A 393 3.06 -18.19 1.31
CA LYS A 393 2.06 -17.80 0.31
C LYS A 393 0.71 -18.47 0.58
N ARG A 394 0.69 -19.78 0.90
CA ARG A 394 -0.54 -20.50 1.26
C ARG A 394 -1.20 -19.98 2.54
N VAL A 395 -0.41 -19.62 3.54
CA VAL A 395 -0.95 -18.98 4.76
C VAL A 395 -1.58 -17.63 4.42
N LEU A 396 -0.92 -16.83 3.58
CA LEU A 396 -1.41 -15.54 3.13
C LEU A 396 -2.65 -15.64 2.23
N GLU A 397 -2.76 -16.66 1.38
CA GLU A 397 -3.96 -16.96 0.59
C GLU A 397 -5.20 -17.12 1.49
N LEU A 398 -5.06 -17.76 2.66
CA LEU A 398 -6.13 -17.86 3.66
C LEU A 398 -6.44 -16.50 4.31
N VAL A 399 -5.41 -15.74 4.68
CA VAL A 399 -5.57 -14.40 5.29
C VAL A 399 -6.24 -13.42 4.32
N MET A 400 -6.01 -13.57 3.00
CA MET A 400 -6.63 -12.73 1.97
C MET A 400 -8.14 -12.95 1.84
N ALA A 401 -8.69 -14.08 2.32
CA ALA A 401 -10.12 -14.41 2.24
C ALA A 401 -10.68 -14.27 0.80
N LYS A 402 -9.99 -14.85 -0.19
CA LYS A 402 -10.38 -14.74 -1.61
C LYS A 402 -11.67 -15.51 -1.94
N ASP A 403 -12.02 -16.49 -1.12
CA ASP A 403 -13.25 -17.28 -1.17
C ASP A 403 -14.44 -16.62 -0.44
N ALA A 404 -14.25 -15.43 0.14
CA ALA A 404 -15.33 -14.66 0.73
C ALA A 404 -16.45 -14.39 -0.29
N ILE A 405 -17.69 -14.34 0.21
CA ILE A 405 -18.89 -14.19 -0.62
C ILE A 405 -18.82 -12.88 -1.41
N CYS A 406 -18.68 -12.99 -2.73
CA CYS A 406 -18.69 -11.87 -3.64
C CYS A 406 -20.14 -11.50 -4.00
N GLN A 407 -20.69 -10.51 -3.29
CA GLN A 407 -22.06 -10.02 -3.52
C GLN A 407 -22.22 -9.33 -4.88
N THR A 408 -21.19 -8.58 -5.30
CA THR A 408 -21.19 -7.84 -6.55
C THR A 408 -19.94 -8.21 -7.33
N LYS A 409 -20.12 -8.95 -8.42
CA LYS A 409 -19.01 -9.42 -9.27
C LYS A 409 -18.56 -8.34 -10.27
N PRO A 410 -17.29 -8.34 -10.69
CA PRO A 410 -16.19 -9.14 -10.15
C PRO A 410 -15.68 -8.63 -8.81
N CYS A 411 -15.04 -9.49 -8.02
CA CYS A 411 -14.40 -9.12 -6.76
C CYS A 411 -12.91 -9.43 -6.80
N SER A 412 -12.14 -8.65 -6.04
CA SER A 412 -10.72 -8.86 -5.76
C SER A 412 -10.52 -9.94 -4.68
N PHE A 413 -10.63 -9.55 -3.41
CA PHE A 413 -10.53 -10.39 -2.23
C PHE A 413 -11.42 -9.85 -1.10
N ASN A 414 -11.66 -10.65 -0.07
CA ASN A 414 -12.56 -10.32 1.04
C ASN A 414 -13.97 -9.90 0.58
N GLY A 415 -14.45 -10.45 -0.54
CA GLY A 415 -15.77 -10.18 -1.10
C GLY A 415 -15.97 -8.74 -1.65
N VAL A 416 -14.88 -7.99 -1.84
CA VAL A 416 -14.93 -6.60 -2.29
C VAL A 416 -15.02 -6.52 -3.81
N TYR A 417 -16.05 -5.84 -4.32
CA TYR A 417 -16.17 -5.53 -5.74
C TYR A 417 -14.96 -4.74 -6.25
N GLN A 418 -14.38 -5.18 -7.36
CA GLN A 418 -13.35 -4.47 -8.10
C GLN A 418 -13.58 -4.73 -9.60
N PRO A 419 -13.67 -3.71 -10.46
CA PRO A 419 -13.70 -3.94 -11.90
C PRO A 419 -12.39 -4.63 -12.32
N SER A 420 -12.49 -5.57 -13.26
CA SER A 420 -11.33 -6.33 -13.73
C SER A 420 -10.22 -5.38 -14.18
N ILE A 421 -9.11 -5.35 -13.44
CA ILE A 421 -8.01 -4.42 -13.73
C ILE A 421 -7.30 -4.80 -15.04
N LEU A 422 -7.32 -6.09 -15.39
CA LEU A 422 -6.77 -6.61 -16.63
C LEU A 422 -7.56 -6.10 -17.84
N ASP A 423 -8.89 -5.98 -17.71
CA ASP A 423 -9.75 -5.54 -18.82
C ASP A 423 -9.90 -4.02 -18.86
N THR A 424 -10.01 -3.39 -17.69
CA THR A 424 -10.35 -1.96 -17.56
C THR A 424 -9.14 -1.05 -17.37
N PHE A 425 -7.97 -1.62 -17.09
CA PHE A 425 -6.72 -0.88 -16.93
C PHE A 425 -5.48 -1.67 -17.44
N PRO A 426 -5.51 -2.16 -18.70
CA PRO A 426 -4.51 -3.10 -19.22
C PRO A 426 -3.12 -2.48 -19.37
N THR A 427 -3.05 -1.18 -19.70
CA THR A 427 -1.81 -0.51 -20.13
C THR A 427 -1.31 0.55 -19.16
N GLY A 428 -2.19 1.18 -18.37
CA GLY A 428 -1.84 2.32 -17.51
C GLY A 428 -0.73 2.03 -16.50
N GLY A 429 0.03 3.04 -16.09
CA GLY A 429 1.14 2.85 -15.15
C GLY A 429 0.67 2.42 -13.76
N ILE A 430 1.48 1.68 -13.01
CA ILE A 430 1.21 1.35 -11.59
C ILE A 430 2.28 2.00 -10.74
N LEU A 431 1.86 2.81 -9.77
CA LEU A 431 2.73 3.40 -8.76
C LEU A 431 2.38 2.82 -7.38
N ALA A 432 3.33 2.12 -6.79
CA ALA A 432 3.24 1.58 -5.45
C ALA A 432 4.12 2.38 -4.47
N LEU A 433 3.56 2.79 -3.35
CA LEU A 433 4.20 3.69 -2.39
C LEU A 433 4.14 3.14 -0.95
N SER A 434 4.67 3.90 0.01
CA SER A 434 4.73 3.51 1.43
C SER A 434 5.48 2.17 1.66
N TYR A 435 4.87 1.17 2.31
CA TYR A 435 5.56 -0.07 2.64
C TYR A 435 5.96 -0.89 1.40
N PHE A 436 5.37 -0.67 0.21
CA PHE A 436 5.93 -1.24 -1.01
C PHE A 436 7.37 -0.78 -1.21
N TYR A 437 7.62 0.52 -1.12
CA TYR A 437 8.95 1.11 -1.20
C TYR A 437 9.85 0.68 -0.03
N ASP A 438 9.36 0.79 1.20
CA ASP A 438 10.18 0.51 2.40
C ASP A 438 10.62 -0.95 2.53
N ARG A 439 10.00 -1.88 1.79
CA ARG A 439 10.41 -3.30 1.77
C ARG A 439 11.26 -3.64 0.53
N ILE A 440 10.95 -3.05 -0.62
CA ILE A 440 11.64 -3.35 -1.88
C ILE A 440 12.96 -2.59 -1.97
N PHE A 441 12.96 -1.27 -1.71
CA PHE A 441 14.11 -0.39 -1.92
C PHE A 441 15.41 -0.88 -1.27
N PRO A 442 15.41 -1.29 0.03
CA PRO A 442 16.65 -1.71 0.68
C PRO A 442 17.28 -2.97 0.09
N LEU A 443 16.51 -3.76 -0.67
CA LEU A 443 16.93 -5.03 -1.25
C LEU A 443 17.50 -4.87 -2.67
N LEU A 444 17.40 -3.67 -3.26
CA LEU A 444 17.84 -3.41 -4.63
C LEU A 444 19.36 -3.16 -4.70
N PRO A 445 20.03 -3.61 -5.77
CA PRO A 445 21.44 -3.30 -5.99
C PRO A 445 21.65 -1.81 -6.31
N PRO A 446 22.84 -1.25 -6.02
CA PRO A 446 23.15 0.16 -6.29
C PRO A 446 22.92 0.61 -7.74
N SER A 447 23.07 -0.30 -8.71
CA SER A 447 22.83 -0.03 -10.13
C SER A 447 21.37 0.37 -10.45
N GLN A 448 20.41 -0.07 -9.64
CA GLN A 448 18.99 0.26 -9.79
C GLN A 448 18.53 1.44 -8.95
N VAL A 449 19.39 1.95 -8.06
CA VAL A 449 19.05 2.99 -7.07
C VAL A 449 19.58 4.37 -7.51
N SER A 450 19.94 4.53 -8.79
CA SER A 450 20.37 5.83 -9.33
C SER A 450 19.27 6.88 -9.10
N GLN A 451 19.63 7.99 -8.45
CA GLN A 451 18.70 9.08 -8.08
C GLN A 451 17.96 9.70 -9.29
N SER A 452 18.44 9.45 -10.51
CA SER A 452 17.87 9.98 -11.75
C SER A 452 16.81 9.11 -12.41
N LYS A 453 16.64 7.85 -12.01
CA LYS A 453 15.70 6.93 -12.68
C LYS A 453 14.66 6.36 -11.71
N PRO A 454 13.40 6.21 -12.17
CA PRO A 454 12.37 5.57 -11.37
C PRO A 454 12.72 4.09 -11.14
N ILE A 455 12.39 3.58 -9.96
CA ILE A 455 12.53 2.15 -9.67
C ILE A 455 11.33 1.44 -10.27
N THR A 456 11.56 0.63 -11.29
CA THR A 456 10.54 -0.19 -11.94
C THR A 456 10.95 -1.65 -11.90
N LEU A 457 10.00 -2.52 -11.59
CA LEU A 457 10.22 -3.97 -11.57
C LEU A 457 8.94 -4.72 -11.93
N PRO A 458 9.02 -5.80 -12.71
CA PRO A 458 7.89 -6.68 -12.93
C PRO A 458 7.58 -7.50 -11.67
N ILE A 459 6.30 -7.86 -11.48
CA ILE A 459 5.81 -8.51 -10.26
C ILE A 459 6.55 -9.84 -9.96
N HIS A 460 6.92 -10.62 -10.97
CA HIS A 460 7.67 -11.87 -10.75
C HIS A 460 9.06 -11.66 -10.11
N GLN A 461 9.66 -10.47 -10.25
CA GLN A 461 10.91 -10.15 -9.55
C GLN A 461 10.67 -9.99 -8.04
N ILE A 462 9.53 -9.43 -7.63
CA ILE A 462 9.14 -9.36 -6.20
C ILE A 462 9.00 -10.78 -5.63
N ALA A 463 8.41 -11.72 -6.38
CA ALA A 463 8.35 -13.12 -5.99
C ALA A 463 9.74 -13.75 -5.83
N SER A 464 10.65 -13.47 -6.78
CA SER A 464 12.04 -13.94 -6.72
C SER A 464 12.77 -13.41 -5.49
N MET A 465 12.64 -12.11 -5.21
CA MET A 465 13.19 -11.49 -4.00
C MET A 465 12.61 -12.14 -2.74
N ALA A 466 11.29 -12.35 -2.68
CA ALA A 466 10.64 -13.00 -1.54
C ALA A 466 11.19 -14.42 -1.29
N LYS A 467 11.38 -15.22 -2.35
CA LYS A 467 12.00 -16.56 -2.26
C LYS A 467 13.39 -16.49 -1.60
N HIS A 468 14.25 -15.60 -2.10
CA HIS A 468 15.61 -15.44 -1.54
C HIS A 468 15.61 -14.94 -0.09
N VAL A 469 14.71 -14.02 0.27
CA VAL A 469 14.55 -13.55 1.66
C VAL A 469 14.10 -14.71 2.57
N CYS A 470 13.07 -15.46 2.17
CA CYS A 470 12.54 -16.58 2.95
C CYS A 470 13.58 -17.68 3.16
N ASP A 471 14.38 -17.99 2.14
CA ASP A 471 15.45 -18.99 2.21
C ASP A 471 16.67 -18.56 3.04
N GLY A 472 16.74 -17.29 3.46
CA GLY A 472 17.92 -16.73 4.11
C GLY A 472 19.13 -16.62 3.18
N ASN A 473 18.91 -16.58 1.86
CA ASN A 473 19.97 -16.48 0.86
C ASN A 473 20.48 -15.03 0.76
N ASN A 474 21.23 -14.61 1.78
CA ASN A 474 21.78 -13.26 1.90
C ASN A 474 22.73 -12.90 0.75
N ALA A 475 23.37 -13.89 0.11
CA ALA A 475 24.30 -13.67 -1.00
C ALA A 475 23.63 -13.14 -2.28
N TYR A 476 22.30 -13.29 -2.40
CA TYR A 476 21.54 -12.71 -3.52
C TYR A 476 21.45 -11.18 -3.44
N PHE A 477 21.49 -10.62 -2.23
CA PHE A 477 21.28 -9.20 -1.98
C PHE A 477 22.60 -8.44 -1.75
N PRO A 478 22.66 -7.13 -2.04
CA PRO A 478 23.82 -6.31 -1.73
C PRO A 478 24.10 -6.30 -0.21
N GLN A 479 25.34 -6.02 0.18
CA GLN A 479 25.76 -6.06 1.60
C GLN A 479 24.90 -5.14 2.49
N SER A 480 24.48 -3.98 1.98
CA SER A 480 23.57 -3.06 2.69
C SER A 480 22.22 -3.70 3.04
N ALA A 481 21.68 -4.55 2.15
CA ALA A 481 20.44 -5.27 2.37
C ALA A 481 20.59 -6.36 3.42
N GLN A 482 21.76 -6.98 3.54
CA GLN A 482 22.01 -8.04 4.51
C GLN A 482 21.92 -7.50 5.95
N GLU A 483 22.46 -6.30 6.20
CA GLU A 483 22.31 -5.63 7.50
C GLU A 483 20.86 -5.16 7.75
N GLU A 484 20.14 -4.71 6.71
CA GLU A 484 18.72 -4.37 6.83
C GLU A 484 17.85 -5.58 7.19
N LEU A 485 18.14 -6.75 6.61
CA LEU A 485 17.44 -8.02 6.87
C LEU A 485 17.78 -8.60 8.26
N LYS A 486 18.95 -8.26 8.79
CA LYS A 486 19.40 -8.71 10.12
C LYS A 486 18.48 -8.16 11.20
N GLY A 487 17.99 -9.04 12.07
CA GLY A 487 17.03 -8.66 13.12
C GLY A 487 15.61 -8.40 12.61
N ARG A 488 15.31 -8.70 11.34
CA ARG A 488 13.95 -8.63 10.76
C ARG A 488 13.45 -10.02 10.36
N PRO A 489 13.02 -10.83 11.35
CA PRO A 489 12.56 -12.20 11.10
C PRO A 489 11.31 -12.26 10.21
N GLU A 490 10.52 -11.18 10.12
CA GLU A 490 9.29 -11.11 9.33
C GLU A 490 9.50 -10.65 7.87
N SER A 491 10.73 -10.44 7.39
CA SER A 491 10.95 -9.96 6.02
C SER A 491 10.39 -10.93 4.96
N CYS A 492 10.41 -12.24 5.24
CA CYS A 492 9.78 -13.26 4.40
C CYS A 492 8.27 -13.04 4.29
N LEU A 493 7.59 -12.82 5.42
CA LEU A 493 6.17 -12.47 5.48
C LEU A 493 5.90 -11.20 4.66
N ASP A 494 6.67 -10.14 4.91
CA ASP A 494 6.47 -8.84 4.26
C ASP A 494 6.54 -8.97 2.74
N MET A 495 7.63 -9.55 2.22
CA MET A 495 7.86 -9.68 0.78
C MET A 495 6.86 -10.63 0.11
N THR A 496 6.49 -11.72 0.79
CA THR A 496 5.46 -12.65 0.30
C THR A 496 4.10 -11.95 0.27
N PHE A 497 3.77 -11.13 1.29
CA PHE A 497 2.53 -10.37 1.33
C PHE A 497 2.46 -9.33 0.20
N LEU A 498 3.55 -8.64 -0.11
CA LEU A 498 3.57 -7.68 -1.23
C LEU A 498 3.23 -8.38 -2.55
N TYR A 499 3.86 -9.54 -2.81
CA TYR A 499 3.59 -10.33 -4.01
C TYR A 499 2.15 -10.86 -4.03
N VAL A 500 1.68 -11.45 -2.93
CA VAL A 500 0.31 -11.99 -2.84
C VAL A 500 -0.73 -10.89 -3.02
N LEU A 501 -0.55 -9.72 -2.41
CA LEU A 501 -1.45 -8.59 -2.58
C LEU A 501 -1.51 -8.11 -4.04
N LEU A 502 -0.37 -8.00 -4.73
CA LEU A 502 -0.32 -7.58 -6.14
C LEU A 502 -0.90 -8.63 -7.08
N ARG A 503 -0.51 -9.91 -6.91
CA ARG A 503 -0.83 -10.99 -7.84
C ARG A 503 -2.20 -11.60 -7.60
N LEU A 504 -2.53 -11.87 -6.34
CA LEU A 504 -3.77 -12.55 -5.94
C LEU A 504 -4.84 -11.54 -5.54
N GLY A 505 -4.47 -10.50 -4.80
CA GLY A 505 -5.42 -9.49 -4.33
C GLY A 505 -5.89 -8.58 -5.47
N TYR A 506 -4.98 -7.84 -6.09
CA TYR A 506 -5.28 -6.89 -7.15
C TYR A 506 -5.32 -7.51 -8.55
N GLU A 507 -4.90 -8.76 -8.69
CA GLU A 507 -5.01 -9.57 -9.91
C GLU A 507 -4.16 -9.08 -11.10
N PHE A 508 -3.04 -8.40 -10.81
CA PHE A 508 -2.07 -8.04 -11.84
C PHE A 508 -1.37 -9.29 -12.42
N ASP A 509 -0.91 -9.19 -13.68
CA ASP A 509 -0.07 -10.21 -14.32
C ASP A 509 1.38 -10.20 -13.78
N GLU A 510 2.06 -11.35 -13.85
CA GLU A 510 3.46 -11.52 -13.41
C GLU A 510 4.46 -10.59 -14.13
N ASN A 511 4.15 -10.22 -15.39
CA ASN A 511 4.99 -9.34 -16.19
C ASN A 511 4.62 -7.87 -16.05
N ARG A 512 3.53 -7.55 -15.34
CA ARG A 512 3.12 -6.17 -15.13
C ARG A 512 4.20 -5.44 -14.34
N VAL A 513 4.68 -4.33 -14.90
CA VAL A 513 5.73 -3.51 -14.30
C VAL A 513 5.11 -2.57 -13.29
N VAL A 514 5.64 -2.60 -12.06
CA VAL A 514 5.26 -1.71 -10.98
C VAL A 514 6.38 -0.70 -10.77
N ARG A 515 6.03 0.58 -10.70
CA ARG A 515 6.94 1.65 -10.26
C ARG A 515 6.84 1.79 -8.75
N VAL A 516 7.97 1.82 -8.06
CA VAL A 516 8.02 1.88 -6.59
C VAL A 516 8.83 3.09 -6.17
N GLU A 517 8.19 4.11 -5.61
CA GLU A 517 8.88 5.35 -5.27
C GLU A 517 8.47 5.93 -3.94
N LYS A 518 9.41 6.66 -3.35
CA LYS A 518 9.17 7.50 -2.17
C LYS A 518 8.92 8.96 -2.54
N LYS A 519 9.57 9.43 -3.60
CA LYS A 519 9.49 10.83 -4.04
C LYS A 519 9.42 10.94 -5.54
N VAL A 520 8.67 11.92 -6.03
CA VAL A 520 8.72 12.41 -7.42
C VAL A 520 9.09 13.89 -7.39
N ALA A 521 10.07 14.28 -8.19
CA ALA A 521 10.53 15.67 -8.29
C ALA A 521 10.85 16.31 -6.91
N GLY A 522 11.50 15.56 -6.02
CA GLY A 522 11.88 16.03 -4.68
C GLY A 522 10.75 16.02 -3.64
N THR A 523 9.51 15.76 -4.04
CA THR A 523 8.31 15.80 -3.21
C THR A 523 7.92 14.40 -2.74
N GLU A 524 7.59 14.23 -1.45
CA GLU A 524 7.11 12.97 -0.88
C GLU A 524 5.81 12.51 -1.56
N LEU A 525 5.79 11.24 -1.95
CA LEU A 525 4.58 10.56 -2.40
C LEU A 525 3.72 10.16 -1.21
N GLY A 526 2.41 10.18 -1.43
CA GLY A 526 1.38 9.94 -0.41
C GLY A 526 0.19 10.85 -0.67
N TRP A 527 -0.73 10.94 0.28
CA TRP A 527 -1.97 11.70 0.12
C TRP A 527 -1.83 13.21 0.41
N CYS A 528 -0.75 13.65 1.07
CA CYS A 528 -0.64 15.00 1.61
C CYS A 528 -0.72 16.13 0.58
N LEU A 529 -0.04 15.98 -0.57
CA LEU A 529 -0.04 17.01 -1.61
C LEU A 529 -1.43 17.16 -2.26
N GLY A 530 -2.08 16.06 -2.59
CA GLY A 530 -3.43 16.04 -3.18
C GLY A 530 -4.45 16.67 -2.23
N ALA A 531 -4.36 16.36 -0.93
CA ALA A 531 -5.18 17.02 0.09
C ALA A 531 -4.86 18.52 0.21
N ALA A 532 -3.58 18.91 0.12
CA ALA A 532 -3.17 20.32 0.15
C ALA A 532 -3.65 21.11 -1.08
N ILE A 533 -3.64 20.51 -2.26
CA ILE A 533 -4.22 21.10 -3.49
C ILE A 533 -5.72 21.32 -3.30
N ALA A 534 -6.45 20.30 -2.83
CA ALA A 534 -7.88 20.42 -2.55
C ALA A 534 -8.19 21.46 -1.44
N MET A 535 -7.27 21.65 -0.49
CA MET A 535 -7.36 22.69 0.53
C MET A 535 -7.21 24.10 -0.06
N LEU A 536 -6.33 24.29 -1.06
CA LEU A 536 -6.11 25.58 -1.73
C LEU A 536 -7.24 25.98 -2.70
N ASP A 537 -7.99 25.00 -3.20
CA ASP A 537 -9.19 25.24 -4.00
C ASP A 537 -10.36 25.75 -3.13
N ALA A 538 -10.36 25.46 -1.82
CA ALA A 538 -11.31 26.01 -0.88
C ALA A 538 -11.01 27.50 -0.57
N LYS A 539 -12.03 28.24 -0.10
CA LYS A 539 -11.85 29.63 0.34
C LYS A 539 -10.94 29.66 1.57
N ILE A 540 -9.77 30.29 1.44
CA ILE A 540 -8.80 30.44 2.53
C ILE A 540 -9.22 31.60 3.44
N GLU A 541 -9.31 31.34 4.74
CA GLU A 541 -9.59 32.33 5.77
C GLU A 541 -8.27 32.71 6.47
N CYS A 542 -7.82 33.94 6.30
CA CYS A 542 -6.62 34.43 6.99
C CYS A 542 -6.95 34.81 8.45
N LYS A 543 -6.02 34.54 9.38
CA LYS A 543 -6.06 35.09 10.73
C LYS A 543 -5.84 36.60 10.69
N ALA A 544 -6.63 37.33 11.49
CA ALA A 544 -6.53 38.77 11.67
C ALA A 544 -5.23 39.18 12.34
#